data_AF-A0A7K2LXG2-F1
#
_entry.id   AF-A0A7K2LXG2-F1
#
_cell.length_a   1.000
_cell.length_b   1.000
_cell.length_c   1.000
_cell.angle_alpha   90.00
_cell.angle_beta   90.00
_cell.angle_gamma   90.00
#
_symmetry.space_group_name_H-M   'P 1'
#
loop_
_entity.id
_entity.type
_entity.pdbx_description
1 polymer ?
#
loop_
_entity_poly.entity_id
_entity_poly.type
_entity_poly.pdbx_seq_one_letter_code
_entity_poly.pdbx_strand_id
1 'polypeptide(L)' 'MPDGDGLPQGVDPGKASVARMYDAMLGGEHNFAIDREAVAAFTAIDPQVRTLARANRAFLGRAVRFLVESGV' A
#
# COMPACT_ATOMS: atom_id res chain seq x y z
N MET A 1 1.12 -20.30 14.51
CA MET A 1 1.79 -19.82 13.28
C MET A 1 3.22 -19.50 13.68
N PRO A 2 4.25 -19.92 12.94
CA PRO A 2 5.61 -19.65 13.38
C PRO A 2 5.81 -18.13 13.32
N ASP A 3 6.12 -17.56 14.48
CA ASP A 3 6.35 -16.14 14.66
C ASP A 3 7.66 -15.75 13.97
N GLY A 4 7.56 -15.04 12.84
CA GLY A 4 8.66 -14.23 12.29
C GLY A 4 9.65 -14.91 11.35
N ASP A 5 9.55 -16.21 11.08
CA ASP A 5 10.52 -16.88 10.20
C ASP A 5 10.25 -16.52 8.72
N GLY A 6 11.09 -15.67 8.14
CA GLY A 6 11.00 -15.17 6.76
C GLY A 6 10.68 -13.68 6.58
N LEU A 7 10.51 -12.92 7.67
CA LEU A 7 10.30 -11.47 7.55
C LEU A 7 11.63 -10.69 7.50
N PRO A 8 11.71 -9.61 6.70
CA PRO A 8 12.87 -8.73 6.73
C PRO A 8 13.13 -8.17 8.13
N GLN A 9 14.40 -8.00 8.47
CA GLN A 9 14.80 -7.44 9.76
C GLN A 9 14.16 -6.07 9.99
N GLY A 10 13.57 -5.88 11.19
CA GLY A 10 12.89 -4.63 11.56
C GLY A 10 11.43 -4.53 11.13
N VAL A 11 10.87 -5.56 10.49
CA VAL A 11 9.43 -5.63 10.21
C VAL A 11 8.69 -6.13 11.44
N ASP A 12 7.87 -5.26 12.02
CA ASP A 12 6.88 -5.61 13.04
C ASP A 12 5.52 -5.91 12.37
N PRO A 13 5.01 -7.16 12.43
CA PRO A 13 3.69 -7.52 11.90
C PRO A 13 2.52 -7.02 12.74
N GLY A 14 2.75 -6.67 14.01
CA GLY A 14 1.74 -6.16 14.94
C GLY A 14 1.47 -4.65 14.79
N LYS A 15 2.30 -3.95 14.01
CA LYS A 15 2.16 -2.51 13.76
C LYS A 15 1.82 -2.25 12.30
N ALA A 16 0.77 -1.49 12.04
CA ALA A 16 0.42 -1.10 10.68
C ALA A 16 1.55 -0.27 10.01
N SER A 17 1.76 -0.52 8.71
CA SER A 17 2.73 0.20 7.88
C SER A 17 2.03 0.89 6.72
N VAL A 18 2.39 2.15 6.45
CA VAL A 18 1.81 2.93 5.35
C VAL A 18 1.98 2.23 4.00
N ALA A 19 3.15 1.62 3.76
CA ALA A 19 3.41 0.90 2.51
C ALA A 19 2.50 -0.32 2.34
N ARG A 20 2.30 -1.11 3.41
CA ARG A 20 1.43 -2.30 3.40
C ARG A 20 -0.05 -1.94 3.37
N MET A 21 -0.44 -0.85 4.04
CA MET A 21 -1.77 -0.27 3.88
C MET A 21 -2.02 0.15 2.43
N TYR A 22 -1.04 0.77 1.78
CA TYR A 22 -1.13 1.16 0.37
C TYR A 22 -1.26 -0.04 -0.57
N ASP A 23 -0.50 -1.12 -0.31
CA ASP A 23 -0.66 -2.41 -0.98
C ASP A 23 -2.10 -2.95 -0.81
N ALA A 24 -2.64 -2.98 0.41
CA ALA A 24 -4.01 -3.41 0.69
C ALA A 24 -5.08 -2.53 0.00
N MET A 25 -4.88 -1.21 -0.04
CA MET A 25 -5.76 -0.27 -0.74
C MET A 25 -5.78 -0.51 -2.26
N LEU A 26 -4.65 -0.91 -2.83
CA LEU A 26 -4.53 -1.32 -4.23
C LEU A 26 -5.02 -2.74 -4.52
N GLY A 27 -5.28 -3.54 -3.48
CA GLY A 27 -5.72 -4.93 -3.61
C GLY A 27 -4.58 -5.94 -3.75
N GLY A 28 -3.37 -5.59 -3.29
CA GLY A 28 -2.25 -6.52 -3.18
C GLY A 28 -2.36 -7.48 -1.98
N GLU A 29 -1.39 -8.37 -1.88
CA GLU A 29 -1.34 -9.45 -0.86
C GLU A 29 -0.17 -9.28 0.13
N HIS A 30 0.67 -8.27 -0.05
CA HIS A 30 1.83 -8.00 0.80
C HIS A 30 1.46 -7.12 2.00
N ASN A 31 0.44 -7.56 2.73
CA ASN A 31 -0.12 -6.85 3.88
C ASN A 31 -0.61 -7.82 4.95
N PHE A 32 -0.49 -7.41 6.21
CA PHE A 32 -0.98 -8.18 7.35
C PHE A 32 -2.42 -7.77 7.70
N ALA A 33 -3.03 -8.52 8.62
CA ALA A 33 -4.37 -8.21 9.12
C ALA A 33 -4.46 -6.79 9.72
N ILE A 34 -3.45 -6.38 10.49
CA ILE A 34 -3.40 -5.05 11.12
C ILE A 34 -3.42 -3.91 10.09
N ASP A 35 -2.80 -4.12 8.91
CA ASP A 35 -2.80 -3.12 7.84
C ASP A 35 -4.21 -3.00 7.22
N ARG A 36 -4.90 -4.12 7.03
CA ARG A 36 -6.28 -4.12 6.50
C ARG A 36 -7.28 -3.54 7.48
N GLU A 37 -7.11 -3.78 8.77
CA GLU A 37 -7.91 -3.16 9.83
C GLU A 37 -7.70 -1.64 9.86
N ALA A 38 -6.45 -1.18 9.77
CA ALA A 38 -6.15 0.25 9.67
C ALA A 38 -6.76 0.88 8.40
N VAL A 39 -6.70 0.20 7.26
CA VAL A 39 -7.36 0.64 6.02
C VAL A 39 -8.87 0.68 6.19
N ALA A 40 -9.49 -0.29 6.86
CA ALA A 40 -10.93 -0.29 7.11
C ALA A 40 -11.36 0.89 8.00
N ALA A 41 -10.60 1.18 9.06
CA ALA A 41 -10.82 2.35 9.91
C ALA A 41 -10.67 3.65 9.13
N PHE A 42 -9.67 3.75 8.24
CA PHE A 42 -9.47 4.92 7.40
C PHE A 42 -10.57 5.06 6.33
N THR A 43 -11.04 3.96 5.77
CA THR A 43 -12.16 3.93 4.80
C THR A 43 -13.47 4.38 5.43
N ALA A 44 -13.67 4.13 6.73
CA ALA A 44 -14.84 4.63 7.45
C ALA A 44 -14.83 6.15 7.61
N ILE A 45 -13.66 6.79 7.60
CA ILE A 45 -13.50 8.25 7.63
C ILE A 45 -13.63 8.83 6.23
N ASP A 46 -12.92 8.24 5.26
CA ASP A 46 -12.96 8.62 3.86
C ASP A 46 -13.20 7.38 2.96
N PRO A 47 -14.40 7.21 2.40
CA PRO A 47 -14.70 6.11 1.48
C PRO A 47 -13.87 6.15 0.18
N GLN A 48 -13.22 7.26 -0.15
CA GLN A 48 -12.47 7.45 -1.40
C GLN A 48 -11.03 6.94 -1.35
N VAL A 49 -10.54 6.45 -0.21
CA VAL A 49 -9.12 6.06 -0.02
C VAL A 49 -8.60 5.07 -1.06
N ARG A 50 -9.42 4.08 -1.44
CA ARG A 50 -9.06 3.12 -2.51
C ARG A 50 -9.00 3.78 -3.88
N THR A 51 -9.93 4.69 -4.16
CA THR A 51 -9.95 5.47 -5.42
C THR A 51 -8.71 6.36 -5.50
N LEU A 52 -8.34 7.02 -4.41
CA LEU A 52 -7.16 7.87 -4.33
C LEU A 52 -5.87 7.09 -4.56
N ALA A 53 -5.71 5.92 -3.92
CA ALA A 53 -4.55 5.06 -4.13
C ALA A 53 -4.41 4.62 -5.60
N ARG A 54 -5.53 4.22 -6.23
CA ARG A 54 -5.54 3.85 -7.66
C ARG A 54 -5.22 5.04 -8.57
N ALA A 55 -5.77 6.21 -8.28
CA ALA A 55 -5.50 7.44 -9.03
C ALA A 55 -4.02 7.84 -8.95
N ASN A 56 -3.42 7.79 -7.75
CA ASN A 56 -2.01 8.04 -7.56
C ASN A 56 -1.13 7.04 -8.33
N ARG A 57 -1.47 5.74 -8.30
CA ARG A 57 -0.73 4.72 -9.07
C ARG A 57 -0.84 4.95 -10.57
N ALA A 58 -2.02 5.34 -11.06
CA ALA A 58 -2.22 5.68 -12.47
C ALA A 58 -1.43 6.93 -12.88
N PHE A 59 -1.39 7.94 -12.02
CA PHE A 59 -0.60 9.15 -12.22
C PHE A 59 0.90 8.83 -12.29
N LEU A 60 1.43 8.10 -11.30
CA LEU A 60 2.82 7.67 -11.27
C LEU A 60 3.21 6.97 -12.58
N GLY A 61 2.37 6.05 -13.05
CA GLY A 61 2.60 5.36 -14.33
C GLY A 61 2.66 6.31 -15.53
N ARG A 62 1.79 7.34 -15.60
CA ARG A 62 1.84 8.36 -16.66
C ARG A 62 3.09 9.24 -16.56
N ALA A 63 3.42 9.68 -15.35
CA ALA A 63 4.58 10.53 -15.09
C ALA A 63 5.88 9.83 -15.48
N VAL A 64 6.07 8.57 -15.07
CA VAL A 64 7.26 7.79 -15.44
C VAL A 64 7.37 7.60 -16.96
N ARG A 65 6.26 7.27 -17.65
CA ARG A 65 6.27 7.16 -19.12
C ARG A 65 6.67 8.46 -19.80
N PHE A 66 6.10 9.58 -19.36
CA PHE A 66 6.44 10.90 -19.89
C PHE A 66 7.93 11.23 -19.70
N LEU A 67 8.49 10.93 -18.52
CA LEU A 67 9.92 11.17 -18.24
C LEU A 67 10.82 10.33 -19.15
N VAL A 68 10.50 9.05 -19.33
CA VAL A 68 11.22 8.15 -20.25
C VAL A 68 11.12 8.64 -21.70
N GLU A 69 9.94 9.04 -22.15
CA GLU A 69 9.74 9.64 -23.49
C GLU A 69 10.49 10.96 -23.66
N SER A 70 10.75 11.67 -22.55
CA SER A 70 11.51 12.93 -22.52
C SER A 70 13.02 12.73 -22.38
N GLY A 71 13.50 11.48 -22.34
CA GLY A 71 14.93 11.16 -22.31
C GLY A 71 15.61 11.24 -20.94
N VAL A 72 14.85 11.11 -19.86
CA VAL A 72 15.38 10.92 -18.50
C VAL A 72 15.80 9.47 -18.26
#